data_AF-A0A3D1ZLK4-F1
#
_entry.id   AF-A0A3D1ZLK4-F1
#
_cell.length_a   1.000
_cell.length_b   1.000
_cell.length_c   1.000
_cell.angle_alpha   90.00
_cell.angle_beta   90.00
_cell.angle_gamma   90.00
#
_symmetry.space_group_name_H-M   'P 1'
#
loop_
_entity.id
_entity.type
_entity.pdbx_description
1 polymer ?
#
loop_
_entity_poly.entity_id
_entity_poly.type
_entity_poly.pdbx_seq_one_letter_code
_entity_poly.pdbx_strand_id
1 'polypeptide(L)'
;GKQVDKQGSPVGHRNCATIWGSAGTIGQHSFHQLLHQGTENIPVDFILPLSSHSDNEHKQAHLVANCLAQSKALTEGKTIA
;
A
#
# COMPACT_ATOMS: atom_id res chain seq x y z
N GLY A 1 19.45 0.53 0.55
CA GLY A 1 19.89 -0.26 1.71
C GLY A 1 21.39 -0.13 1.90
N LYS A 2 21.86 0.04 3.13
CA LYS A 2 23.29 0.20 3.48
C LYS A 2 23.57 -0.54 4.79
N GLN A 3 24.74 -1.16 4.90
CA GLN A 3 25.12 -1.95 6.08
C GLN A 3 26.15 -1.28 6.99
N VAL A 4 26.59 -0.06 6.66
CA VAL A 4 27.55 0.73 7.46
C VAL A 4 27.02 2.13 7.71
N ASP A 5 27.36 2.70 8.87
CA ASP A 5 27.05 4.08 9.22
C ASP A 5 28.02 5.09 8.60
N LYS A 6 27.86 6.37 8.93
CA LYS A 6 28.71 7.45 8.41
C LYS A 6 30.16 7.35 8.91
N GLN A 7 30.39 6.66 10.02
CA GLN A 7 31.69 6.44 10.65
C GLN A 7 32.37 5.15 10.12
N GLY A 8 31.71 4.40 9.23
CA GLY A 8 32.22 3.16 8.65
C GLY A 8 31.99 1.91 9.53
N SER A 9 31.24 2.04 10.62
CA SER A 9 30.92 0.91 11.51
C SER A 9 29.68 0.15 11.01
N PRO A 10 29.63 -1.19 11.14
CA PRO A 10 28.43 -1.97 10.78
C PRO A 10 27.19 -1.55 11.58
N VAL A 11 26.05 -1.39 10.90
CA VAL A 11 24.77 -1.11 11.58
C VAL A 11 24.13 -2.40 12.12
N GLY A 12 23.78 -2.42 13.41
CA GLY A 12 23.18 -3.57 14.10
C GLY A 12 21.66 -3.69 14.00
N HIS A 13 21.00 -2.84 13.20
CA HIS A 13 19.54 -2.82 13.02
C HIS A 13 19.16 -2.93 11.54
N ARG A 14 17.92 -3.34 11.27
CA ARG A 14 17.36 -3.32 9.92
C ARG A 14 17.30 -1.88 9.42
N ASN A 15 17.84 -1.65 8.23
CA ASN A 15 17.83 -0.34 7.58
C ASN A 15 16.63 -0.19 6.63
N CYS A 16 16.86 0.28 5.41
CA CYS A 16 15.82 0.51 4.40
C CYS A 16 15.02 -0.78 4.11
N ALA A 17 13.70 -0.69 4.20
CA ALA A 17 12.79 -1.76 3.82
C ALA A 17 12.70 -1.91 2.30
N THR A 18 12.31 -3.10 1.83
CA THR A 18 11.98 -3.31 0.42
C THR A 18 10.70 -2.53 0.09
N ILE A 19 10.77 -1.66 -0.91
CA ILE A 19 9.62 -0.91 -1.42
C ILE A 19 9.11 -1.62 -2.68
N TRP A 20 7.82 -1.89 -2.71
CA TRP A 20 7.13 -2.55 -3.83
C TRP A 20 5.68 -2.08 -3.87
N GLY A 21 5.02 -2.23 -5.02
CA GLY A 21 3.64 -1.79 -5.20
C GLY A 21 3.24 -1.74 -6.67
N SER A 22 2.03 -1.23 -6.93
CA SER A 22 1.51 -1.04 -8.29
C SER A 22 0.46 0.07 -8.29
N ALA A 23 0.12 0.59 -9.47
CA ALA A 23 -1.01 1.48 -9.63
C ALA A 23 -2.34 0.73 -9.39
N GLY A 24 -3.29 1.38 -8.72
CA GLY A 24 -4.65 0.89 -8.59
C GLY A 24 -5.37 0.87 -9.96
N THR A 25 -6.28 -0.06 -10.23
CA THR A 25 -6.82 -1.13 -9.35
C THR A 25 -6.12 -2.49 -9.55
N ILE A 26 -5.11 -2.57 -10.42
CA ILE A 26 -4.46 -3.85 -10.79
C ILE A 26 -3.87 -4.56 -9.56
N GLY A 27 -3.32 -3.81 -8.60
CA GLY A 27 -2.80 -4.35 -7.34
C GLY A 27 -3.85 -5.14 -6.54
N GLN A 28 -5.13 -4.77 -6.64
CA GLN A 28 -6.24 -5.43 -5.93
C GLN A 28 -6.42 -6.88 -6.36
N HIS A 29 -6.13 -7.20 -7.62
CA HIS A 29 -6.24 -8.54 -8.18
C HIS A 29 -4.92 -9.31 -8.21
N SER A 30 -3.87 -8.77 -7.58
CA SER A 30 -2.55 -9.39 -7.54
C SER A 30 -2.13 -9.75 -6.12
N PHE A 31 -1.80 -8.75 -5.30
CA PHE A 31 -1.14 -8.96 -4.01
C PHE A 31 -1.95 -8.47 -2.81
N HIS A 32 -3.11 -7.82 -3.02
CA HIS A 32 -3.96 -7.40 -1.90
C HIS A 32 -4.46 -8.58 -1.06
N GLN A 33 -4.54 -9.79 -1.63
CA GLN A 33 -4.80 -11.00 -0.85
C GLN A 33 -3.74 -11.22 0.25
N LEU A 34 -2.46 -11.00 -0.07
CA LEU A 34 -1.37 -11.06 0.91
C LEU A 34 -1.52 -9.95 1.96
N LEU A 35 -1.91 -8.74 1.55
CA LEU A 35 -2.09 -7.62 2.48
C LEU A 35 -3.25 -7.86 3.47
N HIS A 36 -4.35 -8.47 3.01
CA HIS A 36 -5.54 -8.68 3.85
C HIS A 36 -5.48 -9.94 4.72
N GLN A 37 -4.90 -11.04 4.22
CA GLN A 37 -4.95 -12.34 4.89
C GLN A 37 -3.58 -13.02 5.03
N GLY A 38 -2.51 -12.33 4.66
CA GLY A 38 -1.14 -12.79 4.91
C GLY A 38 -0.79 -12.75 6.40
N THR A 39 0.35 -13.36 6.73
CA THR A 39 0.86 -13.45 8.11
C THR A 39 1.87 -12.35 8.44
N GLU A 40 2.31 -11.58 7.45
CA GLU A 40 3.32 -10.53 7.60
C GLU A 40 2.66 -9.17 7.82
N ASN A 41 3.23 -8.37 8.73
CA ASN A 41 2.83 -6.97 8.86
C ASN A 41 3.55 -6.11 7.82
N ILE A 42 2.79 -5.63 6.83
CA ILE A 42 3.30 -4.87 5.70
C ILE A 42 2.70 -3.46 5.75
N PRO A 43 3.51 -2.40 5.98
CA PRO A 43 3.05 -1.02 5.87
C PRO A 43 2.64 -0.70 4.43
N VAL A 44 1.53 0.02 4.26
CA VAL A 44 0.97 0.36 2.94
C VAL A 44 0.64 1.85 2.89
N ASP A 45 1.12 2.53 1.84
CA ASP A 45 0.74 3.90 1.51
C ASP A 45 -0.28 3.91 0.37
N PHE A 46 -1.45 4.51 0.61
CA PHE A 46 -2.45 4.76 -0.42
C PHE A 46 -2.31 6.20 -0.94
N ILE A 47 -1.97 6.35 -2.21
CA ILE A 47 -1.78 7.65 -2.86
C ILE A 47 -2.93 7.87 -3.85
N LEU A 48 -3.70 8.94 -3.64
CA LEU A 48 -4.85 9.29 -4.44
C LEU A 48 -4.77 10.75 -4.90
N PRO A 49 -4.84 11.05 -6.21
CA PRO A 49 -4.91 12.43 -6.67
C PRO A 49 -6.27 13.07 -6.37
N LEU A 50 -6.28 14.36 -6.04
CA LEU A 50 -7.51 15.12 -5.77
C LEU A 50 -8.33 15.42 -7.05
N SER A 51 -7.67 15.51 -8.20
CA SER A 51 -8.29 15.73 -9.50
C SER A 51 -7.73 14.76 -10.55
N SER A 52 -8.57 14.37 -11.51
CA SER A 52 -8.15 13.61 -12.69
C SER A 52 -8.01 14.55 -13.89
N HIS A 53 -7.12 14.20 -14.81
CA HIS A 53 -7.05 14.82 -16.14
C HIS A 53 -8.06 14.19 -17.13
N SER A 54 -8.84 13.18 -16.71
CA SER A 54 -9.85 12.54 -17.53
C SER A 54 -11.23 13.19 -17.37
N ASP A 55 -11.96 13.37 -18.46
CA ASP A 55 -13.34 13.86 -18.43
C ASP A 55 -14.37 12.82 -17.91
N ASN A 56 -13.91 11.62 -17.53
CA ASN A 56 -14.78 10.56 -17.03
C ASN A 56 -14.86 10.58 -15.49
N GLU A 57 -15.74 11.43 -14.97
CA GLU A 57 -15.97 11.59 -13.53
C GLU A 57 -16.39 10.29 -12.84
N HIS A 58 -17.19 9.44 -13.49
CA HIS A 58 -17.62 8.16 -12.95
C HIS A 58 -16.43 7.22 -12.68
N LYS A 59 -15.49 7.12 -13.63
CA LYS A 59 -14.27 6.31 -13.44
C LYS A 59 -13.43 6.86 -12.30
N GLN A 60 -13.28 8.19 -12.20
CA GLN A 60 -12.57 8.82 -11.08
C GLN A 60 -13.25 8.49 -9.74
N ALA A 61 -14.57 8.61 -9.65
CA ALA A 61 -15.31 8.30 -8.43
C ALA A 61 -15.12 6.84 -8.00
N HIS A 62 -15.13 5.88 -8.94
CA HIS A 62 -14.84 4.48 -8.64
C HIS A 62 -13.41 4.24 -8.18
N LEU A 63 -12.42 4.91 -8.76
CA LEU A 63 -11.01 4.82 -8.32
C LEU A 63 -10.85 5.35 -6.88
N VAL A 64 -11.44 6.51 -6.59
CA VAL A 64 -11.46 7.12 -5.25
C VAL A 64 -12.12 6.18 -4.24
N ALA A 65 -13.33 5.70 -4.54
CA ALA A 65 -14.07 4.80 -3.68
C ALA A 65 -13.29 3.52 -3.37
N ASN A 66 -12.67 2.92 -4.39
CA ASN A 66 -11.84 1.72 -4.24
C ASN A 66 -10.60 1.96 -3.36
N CYS A 67 -9.91 3.10 -3.54
CA CYS A 67 -8.74 3.45 -2.73
C CYS A 67 -9.11 3.57 -1.24
N LEU A 68 -10.15 4.34 -0.94
CA LEU A 68 -10.64 4.53 0.43
C LEU A 68 -11.17 3.24 1.05
N ALA A 69 -11.91 2.43 0.28
CA ALA A 69 -12.44 1.15 0.75
C ALA A 69 -11.33 0.16 1.11
N GLN A 70 -10.24 0.08 0.32
CA GLN A 70 -9.11 -0.80 0.61
C GLN A 70 -8.37 -0.38 1.88
N SER A 71 -8.13 0.93 2.07
CA SER A 71 -7.53 1.47 3.29
C SER A 71 -8.39 1.17 4.53
N LYS A 72 -9.71 1.35 4.42
CA LYS A 72 -10.65 1.04 5.49
C LYS A 72 -10.67 -0.45 5.82
N ALA A 73 -10.74 -1.31 4.81
CA ALA A 73 -10.78 -2.76 4.99
C ALA A 73 -9.52 -3.30 5.70
N LEU A 74 -8.33 -2.76 5.39
CA LEU A 74 -7.10 -3.12 6.10
C LEU A 74 -7.09 -2.65 7.57
N THR A 75 -7.78 -1.56 7.88
CA THR A 75 -7.84 -1.00 9.24
C THR A 75 -8.85 -1.73 10.12
N GLU A 76 -10.03 -2.01 9.57
CA GLU A 76 -11.17 -2.53 10.34
C GLU A 76 -11.28 -4.06 10.30
N GLY A 77 -10.79 -4.68 9.23
CA GLY A 77 -10.98 -6.11 8.99
C GLY A 77 -12.45 -6.50 8.92
N LYS A 78 -12.73 -7.80 9.10
CA LYS A 78 -14.09 -8.34 9.21
C LYS A 78 -14.10 -9.49 10.20
N THR A 79 -14.93 -9.41 11.23
CA THR A 79 -15.12 -10.49 12.20
C THR A 79 -16.01 -11.59 11.62
N ILE A 80 -15.86 -12.81 12.15
CA ILE A 80 -16.79 -13.91 11.89
C ILE A 80 -18.05 -13.58 12.71
N ALA A 81 -19.18 -13.39 12.03
CA ALA A 81 -20.46 -13.08 12.66
C ALA A 81 -20.97 -14.22 13.54
#